data_AF-A0A0N8W8Z2-F1
#
_entry.id   AF-A0A0N8W8Z2-F1
#
_cell.length_a   1.000
_cell.length_b   1.000
_cell.length_c   1.000
_cell.angle_alpha   90.00
_cell.angle_beta   90.00
_cell.angle_gamma   90.00
#
_symmetry.space_group_name_H-M   'P 1'
#
loop_
_entity.id
_entity.type
_entity.pdbx_description
1 polymer ?
#
loop_
_entity_poly.entity_id
_entity_poly.type
_entity_poly.pdbx_seq_one_letter_code
_entity_poly.pdbx_strand_id
1 'polypeptide(L)'
;MKIFLINGIVIQYACLIKNDFGKEIFMKCKKLLCVLCIWFVLFFVGSAFASTIQEKGKYANLPGVQHLKKVKPNGDFMYVVKMGTLAPEGVGWAALIKEVVNPGILKVTNGLIYLDWYYGGTMGDDQDILSKMRNNQLQGGGFSGQGMVLACPEMALMELPFLFENYEEVEYIYSKLRPRINQWFERHGYHLVLLAEQDFDQVYSTKIPIKTPDDFRNSRVLTWYGPLEEKVLRALSSSPIPIRVPEVAASIRTGVCDAFISPGIWAVGTQMYTVMKYINPMHIRYSPAGGIVTMKTWNLLPKEIQNAVDDFVMSVEKDFRKKVRESNDKCLKAMYKYGMKEVKMTPAEIDILKKRLMPVWDEFAQRGYYSKIELEEVKALLAEYRAKNKK
;
A
#
# COMPACT_ATOMS: atom_id res chain seq x y z
N MET A 1 -39.97 -21.71 3.96
CA MET A 1 -40.60 -21.88 5.29
C MET A 1 -40.12 -20.73 6.17
N LYS A 2 -41.07 -19.98 6.76
CA LYS A 2 -40.92 -18.88 7.73
C LYS A 2 -40.23 -17.59 7.25
N ILE A 3 -41.04 -16.61 6.84
CA ILE A 3 -40.85 -15.21 7.24
C ILE A 3 -42.10 -14.83 8.04
N PHE A 4 -41.87 -14.45 9.28
CA PHE A 4 -42.86 -13.97 10.25
C PHE A 4 -43.41 -12.61 9.81
N LEU A 5 -44.73 -12.47 9.91
CA LEU A 5 -45.47 -11.21 9.95
C LEU A 5 -44.98 -10.32 11.09
N ILE A 6 -45.08 -8.99 10.92
CA ILE A 6 -45.73 -8.03 11.84
C ILE A 6 -45.74 -6.65 11.15
N ASN A 7 -46.91 -6.28 10.61
CA ASN A 7 -47.61 -5.02 10.89
C ASN A 7 -48.89 -5.02 10.05
N GLY A 8 -50.02 -5.16 10.75
CA GLY A 8 -51.31 -5.47 10.17
C GLY A 8 -51.85 -4.35 9.29
N ILE A 9 -52.15 -4.72 8.03
CA ILE A 9 -53.36 -4.37 7.28
C ILE A 9 -53.63 -5.60 6.41
N VAL A 10 -54.31 -6.60 6.96
CA VAL A 10 -55.02 -7.61 6.17
C VAL A 10 -56.49 -7.29 6.31
N ILE A 11 -56.98 -6.39 5.46
CA ILE A 11 -58.41 -6.20 5.24
C ILE A 11 -58.62 -6.12 3.71
N GLN A 12 -59.23 -7.19 3.18
CA GLN A 12 -59.95 -7.30 1.91
C GLN A 12 -59.29 -6.75 0.63
N TYR A 13 -58.46 -7.56 -0.03
CA TYR A 13 -58.05 -7.36 -1.44
C TYR A 13 -58.48 -8.50 -2.37
N ALA A 14 -59.61 -9.14 -2.08
CA ALA A 14 -60.14 -10.21 -2.92
C ALA A 14 -61.63 -10.01 -3.23
N CYS A 15 -62.03 -8.88 -3.83
CA CYS A 15 -63.34 -8.82 -4.52
C CYS A 15 -63.59 -7.68 -5.52
N LEU A 16 -62.58 -6.96 -6.04
CA LEU A 16 -62.82 -5.82 -6.95
C LEU A 16 -61.95 -5.80 -8.22
N ILE A 17 -61.77 -6.95 -8.88
CA ILE A 17 -61.20 -6.99 -10.25
C ILE A 17 -62.15 -7.80 -11.15
N LYS A 18 -63.35 -7.28 -11.39
CA LYS A 18 -64.25 -7.81 -12.43
C LYS A 18 -64.91 -6.76 -13.32
N ASN A 19 -64.61 -5.46 -13.17
CA ASN A 19 -65.06 -4.42 -14.10
C ASN A 19 -63.87 -3.58 -14.57
N ASP A 20 -63.84 -3.21 -15.86
CA ASP A 20 -62.76 -2.44 -16.49
C ASP A 20 -62.51 -1.08 -15.83
N PHE A 21 -63.52 -0.52 -15.16
CA PHE A 21 -63.40 0.69 -14.35
C PHE A 21 -62.44 0.55 -13.14
N GLY A 22 -62.38 -0.64 -12.52
CA GLY A 22 -61.51 -0.90 -11.36
C GLY A 22 -60.03 -1.05 -11.74
N LYS A 23 -59.74 -1.55 -12.95
CA LYS A 23 -58.37 -1.67 -13.48
C LYS A 23 -57.76 -0.30 -13.77
N GLU A 24 -58.56 0.64 -14.27
CA GLU A 24 -58.09 1.99 -14.60
C GLU A 24 -57.74 2.81 -13.34
N ILE A 25 -58.56 2.71 -12.29
CA ILE A 25 -58.31 3.33 -10.98
C ILE A 25 -57.08 2.69 -10.30
N PHE A 26 -56.95 1.36 -10.37
CA PHE A 26 -55.79 0.65 -9.83
C PHE A 26 -54.48 1.01 -10.54
N MET A 27 -54.51 1.18 -11.87
CA MET A 27 -53.35 1.65 -12.63
C MET A 27 -52.99 3.11 -12.34
N LYS A 28 -53.98 3.99 -12.15
CA LYS A 28 -53.76 5.39 -11.73
C LYS A 28 -53.15 5.46 -10.33
N CYS A 29 -53.65 4.69 -9.37
CA CYS A 29 -53.07 4.61 -8.02
C CYS A 29 -51.64 4.04 -8.02
N LYS A 30 -51.33 3.03 -8.86
CA LYS A 30 -49.98 2.48 -8.96
C LYS A 30 -48.98 3.47 -9.56
N LYS A 31 -49.41 4.25 -10.57
CA LYS A 31 -48.61 5.37 -11.10
C LYS A 31 -48.42 6.47 -10.05
N LEU A 32 -49.46 6.84 -9.31
CA LEU A 32 -49.37 7.85 -8.24
C LEU A 32 -48.44 7.39 -7.11
N LEU A 33 -48.51 6.12 -6.70
CA LEU A 33 -47.64 5.54 -5.67
C LEU A 33 -46.18 5.46 -6.14
N CYS A 34 -45.93 5.09 -7.41
CA CYS A 34 -44.57 5.15 -7.98
C CYS A 34 -44.03 6.57 -8.05
N VAL A 35 -44.85 7.55 -8.45
CA VAL A 35 -44.45 8.97 -8.51
C VAL A 35 -44.17 9.50 -7.11
N LEU A 36 -45.00 9.15 -6.12
CA LEU A 36 -44.79 9.48 -4.71
C LEU A 36 -43.53 8.82 -4.15
N CYS A 37 -43.25 7.55 -4.45
CA CYS A 37 -42.02 6.88 -4.04
C CYS A 37 -40.77 7.50 -4.69
N ILE A 38 -40.85 7.88 -5.98
CA ILE A 38 -39.76 8.59 -6.67
C ILE A 38 -39.55 9.97 -6.04
N TRP A 39 -40.61 10.71 -5.74
CA TRP A 39 -40.54 11.99 -5.02
C TRP A 39 -39.99 11.83 -3.60
N PHE A 40 -40.39 10.79 -2.87
CA PHE A 40 -39.88 10.50 -1.53
C PHE A 40 -38.39 10.16 -1.58
N VAL A 41 -37.95 9.33 -2.52
CA VAL A 41 -36.54 9.03 -2.72
C VAL A 41 -35.77 10.28 -3.15
N LEU A 42 -36.28 11.09 -4.08
CA LEU A 42 -35.64 12.35 -4.50
C LEU A 42 -35.57 13.38 -3.37
N PHE A 43 -36.59 13.45 -2.50
CA PHE A 43 -36.63 14.36 -1.36
C PHE A 43 -35.69 13.93 -0.24
N PHE A 44 -35.61 12.63 0.07
CA PHE A 44 -34.68 12.10 1.07
C PHE A 44 -33.23 12.10 0.58
N VAL A 45 -32.98 11.80 -0.70
CA VAL A 45 -31.64 11.93 -1.30
C VAL A 45 -31.23 13.40 -1.38
N GLY A 46 -32.16 14.30 -1.73
CA GLY A 46 -31.92 15.75 -1.78
C GLY A 46 -31.60 16.35 -0.40
N SER A 47 -32.29 15.93 0.66
CA SER A 47 -32.05 16.41 2.02
C SER A 47 -30.73 15.88 2.62
N ALA A 48 -30.39 14.62 2.39
CA ALA A 48 -29.09 14.07 2.80
C ALA A 48 -27.91 14.70 2.03
N PHE A 49 -28.10 15.01 0.75
CA PHE A 49 -27.10 15.72 -0.06
C PHE A 49 -26.92 17.17 0.40
N ALA A 50 -28.02 17.86 0.71
CA ALA A 50 -28.00 19.22 1.24
C ALA A 50 -27.31 19.32 2.61
N SER A 51 -27.56 18.38 3.53
CA SER A 51 -26.88 18.35 4.84
C SER A 51 -25.38 18.11 4.72
N THR A 52 -24.96 17.23 3.79
CA THR A 52 -23.54 16.96 3.52
C THR A 52 -22.82 18.19 2.96
N ILE A 53 -23.46 18.94 2.05
CA ILE A 53 -22.92 20.21 1.53
C ILE A 53 -22.82 21.27 2.64
N GLN A 54 -23.82 21.34 3.52
CA GLN A 54 -23.85 22.31 4.61
C GLN A 54 -22.76 22.04 5.66
N GLU A 55 -22.50 20.78 6.01
CA GLU A 55 -21.37 20.43 6.87
C GLU A 55 -20.01 20.67 6.22
N LYS A 56 -19.89 20.43 4.90
CA LYS A 56 -18.65 20.67 4.16
C LYS A 56 -18.34 22.15 4.01
N GLY A 57 -19.37 23.00 3.94
CA GLY A 57 -19.25 24.46 3.82
C GLY A 57 -18.38 25.09 4.91
N LYS A 58 -18.32 24.52 6.12
CA LYS A 58 -17.47 25.00 7.22
C LYS A 58 -15.97 24.97 6.86
N TYR A 59 -15.57 24.14 5.90
CA TYR A 59 -14.19 23.96 5.45
C TYR A 59 -13.90 24.67 4.13
N ALA A 60 -14.79 25.52 3.62
CA ALA A 60 -14.63 26.15 2.32
C ALA A 60 -13.42 27.10 2.25
N ASN A 61 -13.02 27.69 3.37
CA ASN A 61 -12.01 28.75 3.44
C ASN A 61 -10.89 28.41 4.42
N LEU A 62 -10.40 27.16 4.38
CA LEU A 62 -9.26 26.74 5.19
C LEU A 62 -8.01 27.56 4.79
N PRO A 63 -7.27 28.14 5.77
CA PRO A 63 -6.04 28.87 5.49
C PRO A 63 -4.98 27.99 4.82
N GLY A 64 -4.19 28.54 3.90
CA GLY A 64 -3.04 27.86 3.31
C GLY A 64 -3.33 26.78 2.25
N VAL A 65 -4.59 26.40 2.02
CA VAL A 65 -4.98 25.33 1.06
C VAL A 65 -5.70 25.84 -0.19
N GLN A 66 -5.69 27.15 -0.43
CA GLN A 66 -6.37 27.76 -1.58
C GLN A 66 -5.87 27.16 -2.91
N HIS A 67 -4.57 26.88 -3.00
CA HIS A 67 -3.94 26.27 -4.16
C HIS A 67 -4.29 24.78 -4.37
N LEU A 68 -4.85 24.12 -3.36
CA LEU A 68 -5.33 22.74 -3.43
C LEU A 68 -6.85 22.67 -3.69
N LYS A 69 -7.57 23.78 -3.48
CA LYS A 69 -9.02 23.84 -3.65
C LYS A 69 -9.39 23.79 -5.13
N LYS A 70 -10.24 22.83 -5.50
CA LYS A 70 -10.87 22.72 -6.81
C LYS A 70 -12.38 22.87 -6.66
N VAL A 71 -12.95 23.85 -7.38
CA VAL A 71 -14.40 24.08 -7.42
C VAL A 71 -14.99 23.30 -8.60
N LYS A 72 -16.07 22.55 -8.35
CA LYS A 72 -16.80 21.78 -9.35
C LYS A 72 -17.84 22.68 -10.05
N PRO A 73 -18.30 22.32 -11.26
CA PRO A 73 -19.30 23.11 -11.99
C PRO A 73 -20.62 23.33 -11.23
N ASN A 74 -20.98 22.44 -10.30
CA ASN A 74 -22.19 22.53 -9.50
C ASN A 74 -22.03 23.38 -8.22
N GLY A 75 -20.91 24.08 -8.03
CA GLY A 75 -20.62 24.92 -6.86
C GLY A 75 -20.08 24.18 -5.63
N ASP A 76 -20.02 22.84 -5.65
CA ASP A 76 -19.29 22.05 -4.65
C ASP A 76 -17.76 22.24 -4.82
N PHE A 77 -16.97 21.91 -3.80
CA PHE A 77 -15.51 22.03 -3.85
C PHE A 77 -14.82 20.81 -3.24
N MET A 78 -13.54 20.63 -3.50
CA MET A 78 -12.70 19.63 -2.83
C MET A 78 -11.26 20.10 -2.77
N TYR A 79 -10.49 19.56 -1.83
CA TYR A 79 -9.05 19.72 -1.75
C TYR A 79 -8.38 18.54 -2.44
N VAL A 80 -7.65 18.86 -3.50
CA VAL A 80 -6.93 17.89 -4.33
C VAL A 80 -5.49 17.81 -3.84
N VAL A 81 -5.11 16.66 -3.31
CA VAL A 81 -3.77 16.38 -2.79
C VAL A 81 -3.02 15.60 -3.87
N LYS A 82 -1.96 16.18 -4.43
CA LYS A 82 -1.18 15.53 -5.50
C LYS A 82 -0.21 14.51 -4.93
N MET A 83 -0.33 13.27 -5.41
CA MET A 83 0.42 12.09 -4.95
C MET A 83 1.24 11.50 -6.09
N GLY A 84 2.53 11.25 -5.90
CA GLY A 84 3.37 10.52 -6.87
C GLY A 84 3.62 9.07 -6.47
N THR A 85 3.74 8.15 -7.43
CA THR A 85 4.27 6.81 -7.17
C THR A 85 4.96 6.20 -8.38
N LEU A 86 6.01 5.41 -8.14
CA LEU A 86 6.65 4.60 -9.18
C LEU A 86 5.80 3.41 -9.62
N ALA A 87 4.86 2.97 -8.77
CA ALA A 87 4.06 1.78 -9.03
C ALA A 87 3.16 1.99 -10.28
N PRO A 88 3.16 1.05 -11.24
CA PRO A 88 2.23 1.09 -12.36
C PRO A 88 0.78 0.95 -11.86
N GLU A 89 -0.15 1.68 -12.49
CA GLU A 89 -1.54 1.80 -12.01
C GLU A 89 -2.26 0.45 -11.82
N GLY A 90 -1.97 -0.55 -12.66
CA GLY A 90 -2.62 -1.86 -12.63
C GLY A 90 -2.00 -2.90 -11.69
N VAL A 91 -0.92 -2.57 -10.98
CA VAL A 91 -0.23 -3.51 -10.09
C VAL A 91 -0.90 -3.49 -8.71
N GLY A 92 -1.00 -4.65 -8.05
CA GLY A 92 -1.82 -4.89 -6.85
C GLY A 92 -1.85 -3.75 -5.82
N TRP A 93 -0.70 -3.17 -5.45
CA TRP A 93 -0.63 -2.01 -4.54
C TRP A 93 -1.40 -0.77 -5.06
N ALA A 94 -1.10 -0.34 -6.29
CA ALA A 94 -1.72 0.82 -6.94
C ALA A 94 -3.21 0.59 -7.20
N ALA A 95 -3.58 -0.63 -7.59
CA ALA A 95 -4.97 -1.02 -7.75
C ALA A 95 -5.74 -0.87 -6.42
N LEU A 96 -5.18 -1.34 -5.29
CA LEU A 96 -5.83 -1.19 -3.98
C LEU A 96 -5.90 0.27 -3.51
N ILE A 97 -4.94 1.11 -3.86
CA ILE A 97 -5.04 2.56 -3.60
C ILE A 97 -6.28 3.12 -4.32
N LYS A 98 -6.46 2.79 -5.59
CA LYS A 98 -7.59 3.24 -6.41
C LYS A 98 -8.93 2.67 -5.96
N GLU A 99 -8.96 1.41 -5.54
CA GLU A 99 -10.19 0.68 -5.20
C GLU A 99 -10.63 0.85 -3.75
N VAL A 100 -9.69 1.07 -2.82
CA VAL A 100 -9.96 1.08 -1.37
C VAL A 100 -9.62 2.43 -0.75
N VAL A 101 -8.38 2.87 -0.88
CA VAL A 101 -7.87 4.05 -0.14
C VAL A 101 -8.53 5.32 -0.63
N ASN A 102 -8.51 5.58 -1.94
CA ASN A 102 -9.08 6.78 -2.54
C ASN A 102 -10.59 6.90 -2.30
N PRO A 103 -11.42 5.88 -2.60
CA PRO A 103 -12.87 5.95 -2.35
C PRO A 103 -13.19 6.07 -0.86
N GLY A 104 -12.43 5.39 0.00
CA GLY A 104 -12.62 5.43 1.43
C GLY A 104 -12.31 6.80 2.04
N ILE A 105 -11.17 7.41 1.69
CA ILE A 105 -10.84 8.79 2.10
C ILE A 105 -11.88 9.78 1.58
N LEU A 106 -12.30 9.65 0.32
CA LEU A 106 -13.35 10.50 -0.23
C LEU A 106 -14.66 10.38 0.57
N LYS A 107 -15.02 9.16 0.99
CA LYS A 107 -16.24 8.89 1.77
C LYS A 107 -16.15 9.47 3.18
N VAL A 108 -15.11 9.15 3.95
CA VAL A 108 -15.01 9.56 5.37
C VAL A 108 -14.78 11.07 5.53
N THR A 109 -14.35 11.74 4.47
CA THR A 109 -14.20 13.19 4.44
C THR A 109 -15.38 13.90 3.76
N ASN A 110 -16.49 13.21 3.47
CA ASN A 110 -17.67 13.77 2.80
C ASN A 110 -17.32 14.49 1.47
N GLY A 111 -16.38 13.91 0.72
CA GLY A 111 -15.90 14.42 -0.55
C GLY A 111 -14.97 15.63 -0.42
N LEU A 112 -14.50 15.96 0.78
CA LEU A 112 -13.62 17.10 1.05
C LEU A 112 -12.20 16.85 0.54
N ILE A 113 -11.67 15.64 0.69
CA ILE A 113 -10.30 15.29 0.28
C ILE A 113 -10.36 14.33 -0.90
N TYR A 114 -9.59 14.63 -1.93
CA TYR A 114 -9.32 13.74 -3.05
C TYR A 114 -7.82 13.60 -3.27
N LEU A 115 -7.33 12.36 -3.29
CA LEU A 115 -5.93 12.07 -3.62
C LEU A 115 -5.80 11.88 -5.13
N ASP A 116 -5.05 12.76 -5.78
CA ASP A 116 -4.81 12.74 -7.22
C ASP A 116 -3.44 12.11 -7.51
N TRP A 117 -3.45 10.92 -8.09
CA TRP A 117 -2.27 10.07 -8.21
C TRP A 117 -1.64 10.11 -9.60
N TYR A 118 -0.33 10.35 -9.62
CA TYR A 118 0.55 10.19 -10.78
C TYR A 118 1.28 8.84 -10.67
N TYR A 119 0.79 7.85 -11.42
CA TYR A 119 1.30 6.47 -11.40
C TYR A 119 2.49 6.25 -12.34
N GLY A 120 3.11 5.07 -12.22
CA GLY A 120 4.05 4.53 -13.19
C GLY A 120 5.35 5.31 -13.34
N GLY A 121 5.75 6.06 -12.32
CA GLY A 121 7.00 6.84 -12.35
C GLY A 121 6.94 8.06 -13.27
N THR A 122 5.75 8.51 -13.67
CA THR A 122 5.59 9.77 -14.42
C THR A 122 6.13 11.00 -13.68
N MET A 123 6.19 10.92 -12.35
CA MET A 123 6.81 11.92 -11.47
C MET A 123 8.23 11.53 -11.01
N GLY A 124 8.86 10.55 -11.66
CA GLY A 124 10.17 10.00 -11.29
C GLY A 124 10.09 8.87 -10.25
N ASP A 125 11.26 8.46 -9.73
CA ASP A 125 11.36 7.45 -8.68
C ASP A 125 11.19 8.00 -7.26
N ASP A 126 11.40 7.17 -6.23
CA ASP A 126 11.22 7.58 -4.83
C ASP A 126 12.00 8.85 -4.47
N GLN A 127 13.25 8.99 -4.94
CA GLN A 127 14.08 10.16 -4.67
C GLN A 127 13.53 11.41 -5.38
N ASP A 128 13.10 11.26 -6.62
CA ASP A 128 12.47 12.34 -7.40
C ASP A 128 11.17 12.81 -6.75
N ILE A 129 10.31 11.88 -6.30
CA ILE A 129 9.03 12.17 -5.66
C ILE A 129 9.28 12.91 -4.33
N LEU A 130 10.22 12.45 -3.50
CA LEU A 130 10.59 13.15 -2.25
C LEU A 130 11.16 14.55 -2.52
N SER A 131 11.95 14.73 -3.58
CA SER A 131 12.44 16.05 -4.01
C SER A 131 11.29 16.98 -4.41
N LYS A 132 10.33 16.47 -5.19
CA LYS A 132 9.12 17.21 -5.59
C LYS A 132 8.24 17.55 -4.39
N MET A 133 8.16 16.68 -3.38
CA MET A 133 7.47 16.97 -2.11
C MET A 133 8.15 18.10 -1.34
N ARG A 134 9.49 18.08 -1.21
CA ARG A 134 10.26 19.15 -0.56
C ARG A 134 10.05 20.51 -1.24
N ASN A 135 9.91 20.52 -2.56
CA ASN A 135 9.64 21.72 -3.35
C ASN A 135 8.14 22.04 -3.53
N ASN A 136 7.25 21.37 -2.78
CA ASN A 136 5.79 21.56 -2.79
C ASN A 136 5.12 21.36 -4.18
N GLN A 137 5.77 20.65 -5.10
CA GLN A 137 5.18 20.25 -6.39
C GLN A 137 4.22 19.07 -6.23
N LEU A 138 4.50 18.19 -5.27
CA LEU A 138 3.63 17.12 -4.78
C LEU A 138 3.37 17.33 -3.29
N GLN A 139 2.20 16.91 -2.80
CA GLN A 139 1.85 16.96 -1.37
C GLN A 139 2.13 15.65 -0.65
N GLY A 140 2.23 14.56 -1.40
CA GLY A 140 2.53 13.23 -0.89
C GLY A 140 2.97 12.26 -1.98
N GLY A 141 3.08 10.99 -1.60
CA GLY A 141 3.39 9.91 -2.52
C GLY A 141 3.25 8.54 -1.89
N GLY A 142 3.30 7.53 -2.75
CA GLY A 142 3.40 6.12 -2.39
C GLY A 142 4.80 5.62 -2.72
N PHE A 143 5.48 5.05 -1.72
CA PHE A 143 6.92 4.79 -1.74
C PHE A 143 7.23 3.31 -1.57
N SER A 144 8.30 2.86 -2.24
CA SER A 144 8.89 1.54 -1.99
C SER A 144 9.62 1.50 -0.64
N GLY A 145 10.17 0.35 -0.26
CA GLY A 145 10.98 0.23 0.96
C GLY A 145 12.13 1.25 1.00
N GLN A 146 12.82 1.44 -0.13
CA GLN A 146 13.86 2.46 -0.26
C GLN A 146 13.33 3.87 -0.03
N GLY A 147 12.20 4.24 -0.65
CA GLY A 147 11.58 5.54 -0.45
C GLY A 147 11.15 5.78 1.00
N MET A 148 10.67 4.73 1.68
CA MET A 148 10.33 4.79 3.10
C MET A 148 11.58 5.05 3.96
N VAL A 149 12.72 4.43 3.66
CA VAL A 149 14.00 4.69 4.35
C VAL A 149 14.55 6.09 4.03
N LEU A 150 14.42 6.56 2.79
CA LEU A 150 14.82 7.91 2.40
C LEU A 150 14.00 9.00 3.11
N ALA A 151 12.71 8.73 3.35
CA ALA A 151 11.82 9.63 4.08
C ALA A 151 11.97 9.53 5.61
N CYS A 152 12.25 8.33 6.11
CA CYS A 152 12.32 7.99 7.53
C CYS A 152 13.38 6.90 7.74
N PRO A 153 14.63 7.25 8.08
CA PRO A 153 15.74 6.30 8.21
C PRO A 153 15.46 5.12 9.15
N GLU A 154 14.64 5.31 10.18
CA GLU A 154 14.24 4.28 11.14
C GLU A 154 13.51 3.10 10.48
N MET A 155 12.89 3.30 9.32
CA MET A 155 12.26 2.23 8.55
C MET A 155 13.25 1.17 8.06
N ALA A 156 14.55 1.47 8.03
CA ALA A 156 15.59 0.47 7.74
C ALA A 156 15.56 -0.70 8.73
N LEU A 157 15.04 -0.48 9.94
CA LEU A 157 14.83 -1.53 10.94
C LEU A 157 13.84 -2.60 10.45
N MET A 158 12.83 -2.23 9.67
CA MET A 158 11.78 -3.15 9.21
C MET A 158 12.19 -3.97 7.97
N GLU A 159 13.29 -3.62 7.31
CA GLU A 159 13.79 -4.31 6.12
C GLU A 159 15.10 -5.06 6.35
N LEU A 160 15.50 -5.24 7.62
CA LEU A 160 16.71 -5.97 7.95
C LEU A 160 16.66 -7.42 7.45
N PRO A 161 17.77 -7.91 6.86
CA PRO A 161 17.82 -9.25 6.29
C PRO A 161 17.56 -10.31 7.35
N PHE A 162 16.66 -11.24 7.07
CA PHE A 162 16.23 -12.33 7.96
C PHE A 162 15.68 -11.90 9.32
N LEU A 163 15.20 -10.67 9.47
CA LEU A 163 14.56 -10.22 10.71
C LEU A 163 13.25 -10.99 10.98
N PHE A 164 12.39 -11.03 9.96
CA PHE A 164 11.09 -11.69 9.99
C PHE A 164 11.17 -13.06 9.33
N GLU A 165 10.54 -14.07 9.94
CA GLU A 165 10.43 -15.42 9.39
C GLU A 165 9.11 -15.65 8.65
N ASN A 166 8.07 -14.90 9.00
CA ASN A 166 6.72 -15.05 8.45
C ASN A 166 5.90 -13.75 8.58
N TYR A 167 4.71 -13.73 7.97
CA TYR A 167 3.82 -12.58 7.98
C TYR A 167 3.22 -12.26 9.33
N GLU A 168 3.04 -13.27 10.18
CA GLU A 168 2.47 -13.09 11.50
C GLU A 168 3.43 -12.34 12.43
N GLU A 169 4.74 -12.55 12.30
CA GLU A 169 5.77 -11.75 12.96
C GLU A 169 5.73 -10.29 12.51
N VAL A 170 5.57 -10.05 11.19
CA VAL A 170 5.41 -8.70 10.63
C VAL A 170 4.19 -8.01 11.23
N GLU A 171 3.02 -8.66 11.22
CA GLU A 171 1.80 -8.09 11.79
C GLU A 171 1.91 -7.85 13.30
N TYR A 172 2.59 -8.75 14.02
CA TYR A 172 2.83 -8.58 15.45
C TYR A 172 3.68 -7.33 15.71
N ILE A 173 4.83 -7.18 15.03
CA ILE A 173 5.70 -6.01 15.18
C ILE A 173 5.00 -4.72 14.76
N TYR A 174 4.32 -4.72 13.62
CA TYR A 174 3.54 -3.55 13.18
C TYR A 174 2.46 -3.19 14.20
N SER A 175 1.73 -4.14 14.78
CA SER A 175 0.72 -3.83 15.79
C SER A 175 1.30 -3.16 17.05
N LYS A 176 2.54 -3.49 17.41
CA LYS A 176 3.24 -2.91 18.58
C LYS A 176 3.87 -1.56 18.27
N LEU A 177 4.42 -1.41 17.07
CA LEU A 177 5.20 -0.23 16.69
C LEU A 177 4.43 0.78 15.85
N ARG A 178 3.21 0.51 15.39
CA ARG A 178 2.44 1.43 14.52
C ARG A 178 2.40 2.88 15.02
N PRO A 179 2.16 3.17 16.33
CA PRO A 179 2.23 4.53 16.85
C PRO A 179 3.65 5.12 16.84
N ARG A 180 4.67 4.30 17.14
CA ARG A 180 6.09 4.71 17.10
C ARG A 180 6.52 5.04 15.67
N ILE A 181 6.10 4.23 14.69
CA ILE A 181 6.35 4.46 13.27
C ILE A 181 5.72 5.79 12.83
N ASN A 182 4.49 6.11 13.25
CA ASN A 182 3.91 7.45 13.01
C ASN A 182 4.80 8.56 13.55
N GLN A 183 5.24 8.44 14.80
CA GLN A 183 6.11 9.45 15.42
C GLN A 183 7.44 9.58 14.69
N TRP A 184 8.00 8.49 14.17
CA TRP A 184 9.22 8.54 13.35
C TRP A 184 9.00 9.40 12.10
N PHE A 185 7.93 9.13 11.33
CA PHE A 185 7.59 9.94 10.15
C PHE A 185 7.32 11.41 10.50
N GLU A 186 6.60 11.68 11.58
CA GLU A 186 6.27 13.04 12.01
C GLU A 186 7.54 13.86 12.31
N ARG A 187 8.54 13.24 12.97
CA ARG A 187 9.84 13.88 13.22
C ARG A 187 10.58 14.27 11.94
N HIS A 188 10.38 13.51 10.87
CA HIS A 188 10.96 13.79 9.55
C HIS A 188 10.06 14.67 8.67
N GLY A 189 8.98 15.23 9.23
CA GLY A 189 8.11 16.17 8.53
C GLY A 189 7.09 15.51 7.61
N TYR A 190 6.76 14.24 7.86
CA TYR A 190 5.77 13.48 7.10
C TYR A 190 4.67 12.91 8.00
N HIS A 191 3.44 12.87 7.51
CA HIS A 191 2.37 12.06 8.08
C HIS A 191 2.30 10.73 7.34
N LEU A 192 2.34 9.62 8.07
CA LEU A 192 2.17 8.28 7.50
C LEU A 192 0.68 7.99 7.34
N VAL A 193 0.20 8.15 6.11
CA VAL A 193 -1.20 7.90 5.74
C VAL A 193 -1.49 6.41 5.81
N LEU A 194 -0.65 5.57 5.17
CA LEU A 194 -0.87 4.14 5.03
C LEU A 194 0.43 3.38 5.26
N LEU A 195 0.46 2.47 6.24
CA LEU A 195 1.52 1.48 6.39
C LEU A 195 1.22 0.26 5.52
N ALA A 196 1.88 0.20 4.37
CA ALA A 196 1.76 -0.88 3.39
C ALA A 196 2.99 -1.80 3.45
N GLU A 197 3.16 -2.63 2.43
CA GLU A 197 4.36 -3.43 2.22
C GLU A 197 4.60 -3.60 0.72
N GLN A 198 5.66 -4.28 0.31
CA GLN A 198 5.77 -4.83 -1.03
C GLN A 198 5.78 -6.37 -1.04
N ASP A 199 6.07 -6.97 0.11
CA ASP A 199 6.20 -8.41 0.44
C ASP A 199 7.67 -8.85 0.71
N PHE A 200 7.90 -10.13 1.02
CA PHE A 200 9.21 -10.73 1.12
C PHE A 200 9.91 -10.78 -0.23
N ASP A 201 11.17 -10.37 -0.22
CA ASP A 201 12.03 -10.38 -1.39
C ASP A 201 12.50 -11.80 -1.73
N GLN A 202 12.47 -12.10 -3.02
CA GLN A 202 13.01 -13.31 -3.62
C GLN A 202 14.23 -12.95 -4.46
N VAL A 203 15.08 -13.94 -4.76
CA VAL A 203 16.26 -13.73 -5.61
C VAL A 203 15.96 -14.26 -7.00
N TYR A 204 16.12 -13.42 -8.02
CA TYR A 204 15.91 -13.78 -9.42
C TYR A 204 17.22 -13.77 -10.18
N SER A 205 17.36 -14.68 -11.15
CA SER A 205 18.55 -14.74 -11.99
C SER A 205 18.26 -15.20 -13.42
N THR A 206 18.93 -14.60 -14.39
CA THR A 206 18.88 -14.98 -15.80
C THR A 206 19.89 -16.08 -16.15
N LYS A 207 20.94 -16.27 -15.33
CA LYS A 207 22.12 -17.08 -15.68
C LYS A 207 22.52 -18.08 -14.60
N ILE A 208 22.85 -17.60 -13.40
CA ILE A 208 23.40 -18.42 -12.32
C ILE A 208 22.26 -18.85 -11.39
N PRO A 209 22.00 -20.17 -11.21
CA PRO A 209 21.09 -20.64 -10.19
C PRO A 209 21.68 -20.31 -8.81
N ILE A 210 21.14 -19.31 -8.13
CA ILE A 210 21.63 -18.88 -6.80
C ILE A 210 21.19 -19.91 -5.77
N LYS A 211 21.99 -20.95 -5.55
CA LYS A 211 21.72 -22.03 -4.60
C LYS A 211 22.63 -21.98 -3.39
N THR A 212 23.82 -21.39 -3.53
CA THR A 212 24.84 -21.24 -2.49
C THR A 212 25.17 -19.76 -2.24
N PRO A 213 25.75 -19.40 -1.08
CA PRO A 213 26.24 -18.05 -0.82
C PRO A 213 27.30 -17.55 -1.81
N ASP A 214 28.09 -18.44 -2.41
CA ASP A 214 29.16 -18.07 -3.34
C ASP A 214 28.66 -17.80 -4.75
N ASP A 215 27.43 -18.22 -5.09
CA ASP A 215 26.80 -17.89 -6.37
C ASP A 215 26.58 -16.37 -6.51
N PHE A 216 26.32 -15.65 -5.41
CA PHE A 216 26.19 -14.19 -5.40
C PHE A 216 27.48 -13.47 -5.83
N ARG A 217 28.65 -14.03 -5.53
CA ARG A 217 29.96 -13.47 -5.92
C ARG A 217 30.13 -13.42 -7.43
N ASN A 218 29.59 -14.43 -8.12
CA ASN A 218 29.70 -14.59 -9.56
C ASN A 218 28.55 -13.91 -10.33
N SER A 219 27.57 -13.36 -9.62
CA SER A 219 26.43 -12.65 -10.17
C SER A 219 26.62 -11.15 -10.16
N ARG A 220 26.06 -10.51 -11.18
CA ARG A 220 25.95 -9.05 -11.30
C ARG A 220 24.56 -8.67 -10.84
N VAL A 221 24.45 -8.44 -9.54
CA VAL A 221 23.18 -8.18 -8.88
C VAL A 221 22.85 -6.70 -9.00
N LEU A 222 21.69 -6.41 -9.59
CA LEU A 222 21.12 -5.08 -9.64
C LEU A 222 20.74 -4.62 -8.23
N THR A 223 21.05 -3.37 -7.90
CA THR A 223 20.52 -2.69 -6.72
C THR A 223 19.72 -1.46 -7.13
N TRP A 224 18.59 -1.23 -6.46
CA TRP A 224 17.64 -0.13 -6.74
C TRP A 224 18.15 1.26 -6.33
N TYR A 225 19.42 1.37 -5.94
CA TYR A 225 20.00 2.45 -5.14
C TYR A 225 19.53 2.33 -3.68
N GLY A 226 20.42 2.41 -2.70
CA GLY A 226 19.99 2.28 -1.30
C GLY A 226 21.09 1.75 -0.38
N PRO A 227 21.37 2.43 0.74
CA PRO A 227 22.50 2.10 1.60
C PRO A 227 22.38 0.68 2.20
N LEU A 228 21.16 0.23 2.54
CA LEU A 228 20.96 -1.11 3.09
C LEU A 228 21.17 -2.20 2.03
N GLU A 229 20.51 -2.06 0.87
CA GLU A 229 20.65 -3.01 -0.23
C GLU A 229 22.13 -3.15 -0.66
N GLU A 230 22.83 -2.03 -0.86
CA GLU A 230 24.26 -2.04 -1.20
C GLU A 230 25.09 -2.76 -0.14
N LYS A 231 24.81 -2.53 1.15
CA LYS A 231 25.54 -3.18 2.22
C LYS A 231 25.25 -4.68 2.28
N VAL A 232 23.99 -5.08 2.15
CA VAL A 232 23.55 -6.48 2.10
C VAL A 232 24.24 -7.20 0.93
N LEU A 233 24.20 -6.65 -0.28
CA LEU A 233 24.83 -7.26 -1.45
C LEU A 233 26.36 -7.36 -1.32
N ARG A 234 27.02 -6.35 -0.73
CA ARG A 234 28.45 -6.44 -0.42
C ARG A 234 28.75 -7.51 0.64
N ALA A 235 27.90 -7.67 1.65
CA ALA A 235 28.04 -8.73 2.66
C ALA A 235 27.81 -10.14 2.05
N LEU A 236 27.04 -10.23 0.96
CA LEU A 236 26.94 -11.43 0.12
C LEU A 236 28.16 -11.66 -0.79
N SER A 237 29.19 -10.80 -0.71
CA SER A 237 30.34 -10.78 -1.63
C SER A 237 29.95 -10.55 -3.09
N SER A 238 28.77 -10.00 -3.36
CA SER A 238 28.33 -9.62 -4.69
C SER A 238 28.94 -8.28 -5.11
N SER A 239 28.93 -8.01 -6.42
CA SER A 239 29.25 -6.70 -7.00
C SER A 239 27.95 -5.99 -7.37
N PRO A 240 27.36 -5.19 -6.47
CA PRO A 240 26.09 -4.53 -6.73
C PRO A 240 26.23 -3.49 -7.85
N ILE A 241 25.27 -3.47 -8.77
CA ILE A 241 25.20 -2.48 -9.86
C ILE A 241 24.00 -1.57 -9.61
N PRO A 242 24.21 -0.32 -9.18
CA PRO A 242 23.11 0.61 -8.92
C PRO A 242 22.49 1.05 -10.23
N ILE A 243 21.18 0.81 -10.38
CA ILE A 243 20.41 1.15 -11.57
C ILE A 243 19.09 1.79 -11.14
N ARG A 244 18.74 2.92 -11.76
CA ARG A 244 17.45 3.57 -11.51
C ARG A 244 16.31 2.69 -12.02
N VAL A 245 15.18 2.69 -11.32
CA VAL A 245 14.00 1.87 -11.67
C VAL A 245 13.65 1.86 -13.18
N PRO A 246 13.62 3.00 -13.90
CA PRO A 246 13.28 3.02 -15.33
C PRO A 246 14.27 2.25 -16.24
N GLU A 247 15.51 2.08 -15.82
CA GLU A 247 16.60 1.48 -16.61
C GLU A 247 16.75 -0.03 -16.35
N VAL A 248 16.07 -0.57 -15.33
CA VAL A 248 16.23 -1.97 -14.90
C VAL A 248 15.90 -2.95 -16.01
N ALA A 249 14.75 -2.78 -16.66
CA ALA A 249 14.30 -3.70 -17.69
C ALA A 249 15.30 -3.81 -18.85
N ALA A 250 15.83 -2.67 -19.29
CA ALA A 250 16.84 -2.60 -20.34
C ALA A 250 18.17 -3.21 -19.86
N SER A 251 18.60 -2.91 -18.65
CA SER A 251 19.86 -3.39 -18.07
C SER A 251 19.90 -4.91 -17.92
N ILE A 252 18.78 -5.52 -17.53
CA ILE A 252 18.65 -6.97 -17.46
C ILE A 252 18.62 -7.60 -18.86
N ARG A 253 17.85 -7.03 -19.80
CA ARG A 253 17.74 -7.56 -21.18
C ARG A 253 19.05 -7.51 -21.96
N THR A 254 19.82 -6.44 -21.77
CA THR A 254 21.13 -6.26 -22.40
C THR A 254 22.23 -7.04 -21.68
N GLY A 255 21.93 -7.63 -20.52
CA GLY A 255 22.88 -8.41 -19.74
C GLY A 255 23.92 -7.57 -19.02
N VAL A 256 23.65 -6.29 -18.72
CA VAL A 256 24.45 -5.48 -17.79
C VAL A 256 24.39 -6.10 -16.38
N CYS A 257 23.18 -6.47 -15.95
CA CYS A 257 22.92 -7.25 -14.75
C CYS A 257 22.34 -8.62 -15.12
N ASP A 258 22.52 -9.60 -14.24
CA ASP A 258 21.95 -10.95 -14.43
C ASP A 258 21.15 -11.45 -13.22
N ALA A 259 21.08 -10.69 -12.14
CA ALA A 259 20.27 -11.01 -10.98
C ALA A 259 19.67 -9.75 -10.34
N PHE A 260 18.57 -9.91 -9.61
CA PHE A 260 18.01 -8.85 -8.76
C PHE A 260 17.29 -9.48 -7.56
N ILE A 261 17.11 -8.67 -6.51
CA ILE A 261 16.35 -9.01 -5.31
C ILE A 261 15.12 -8.11 -5.27
N SER A 262 13.92 -8.70 -5.26
CA SER A 262 12.66 -7.95 -5.15
C SER A 262 11.48 -8.84 -4.74
N PRO A 263 10.32 -8.26 -4.45
CA PRO A 263 9.07 -9.00 -4.31
C PRO A 263 8.55 -9.49 -5.67
N GLY A 264 7.73 -10.54 -5.67
CA GLY A 264 7.21 -11.16 -6.90
C GLY A 264 6.29 -10.26 -7.72
N ILE A 265 5.51 -9.41 -7.05
CA ILE A 265 4.62 -8.44 -7.68
C ILE A 265 5.39 -7.41 -8.50
N TRP A 266 6.59 -7.05 -8.06
CA TRP A 266 7.47 -6.12 -8.79
C TRP A 266 8.02 -6.78 -10.05
N ALA A 267 8.50 -8.03 -9.94
CA ALA A 267 9.00 -8.81 -11.07
C ALA A 267 7.94 -9.02 -12.18
N VAL A 268 6.66 -9.17 -11.79
CA VAL A 268 5.54 -9.23 -12.74
C VAL A 268 5.17 -7.86 -13.30
N GLY A 269 5.02 -6.85 -12.44
CA GLY A 269 4.62 -5.49 -12.84
C GLY A 269 5.57 -4.84 -13.84
N THR A 270 6.85 -5.20 -13.80
CA THR A 270 7.89 -4.73 -14.73
C THR A 270 8.23 -5.72 -15.84
N GLN A 271 7.48 -6.81 -15.94
CA GLN A 271 7.65 -7.86 -16.95
C GLN A 271 9.02 -8.57 -16.90
N MET A 272 9.73 -8.51 -15.77
CA MET A 272 11.03 -9.17 -15.61
C MET A 272 10.92 -10.70 -15.63
N TYR A 273 9.75 -11.24 -15.32
CA TYR A 273 9.48 -12.67 -15.46
C TYR A 273 9.68 -13.23 -16.89
N THR A 274 9.66 -12.38 -17.92
CA THR A 274 9.88 -12.79 -19.32
C THR A 274 11.33 -13.12 -19.64
N VAL A 275 12.27 -12.67 -18.81
CA VAL A 275 13.73 -12.80 -19.03
C VAL A 275 14.43 -13.59 -17.92
N MET A 276 13.84 -13.62 -16.72
CA MET A 276 14.37 -14.36 -15.58
C MET A 276 14.15 -15.87 -15.75
N LYS A 277 15.19 -16.67 -15.44
CA LYS A 277 15.17 -18.13 -15.61
C LYS A 277 15.04 -18.88 -14.29
N TYR A 278 15.59 -18.32 -13.22
CA TYR A 278 15.65 -18.93 -11.89
C TYR A 278 15.05 -18.00 -10.84
N ILE A 279 14.41 -18.60 -9.84
CA ILE A 279 13.94 -17.92 -8.62
C ILE A 279 14.35 -18.72 -7.39
N ASN A 280 14.90 -18.04 -6.39
CA ASN A 280 15.14 -18.60 -5.07
C ASN A 280 14.20 -17.96 -4.04
N PRO A 281 13.26 -18.72 -3.45
CA PRO A 281 12.18 -18.18 -2.63
C PRO A 281 12.54 -18.00 -1.13
N MET A 282 13.80 -17.67 -0.80
CA MET A 282 14.33 -17.76 0.56
C MET A 282 13.90 -16.65 1.55
N HIS A 283 13.04 -15.72 1.13
CA HIS A 283 12.58 -14.60 1.98
C HIS A 283 13.75 -13.84 2.65
N ILE A 284 14.69 -13.34 1.83
CA ILE A 284 15.94 -12.77 2.35
C ILE A 284 15.70 -11.54 3.25
N ARG A 285 14.70 -10.73 2.92
CA ARG A 285 14.21 -9.61 3.72
C ARG A 285 12.74 -9.34 3.40
N TYR A 286 12.09 -8.59 4.27
CA TYR A 286 10.76 -8.08 4.05
C TYR A 286 10.84 -6.63 3.57
N SER A 287 10.14 -6.28 2.48
CA SER A 287 10.11 -4.91 1.99
C SER A 287 8.87 -4.18 2.52
N PRO A 288 9.03 -3.16 3.39
CA PRO A 288 7.93 -2.25 3.72
C PRO A 288 7.58 -1.36 2.51
N ALA A 289 6.45 -0.69 2.60
CA ALA A 289 6.01 0.37 1.68
C ALA A 289 5.06 1.30 2.43
N GLY A 290 4.73 2.44 1.84
CA GLY A 290 3.71 3.28 2.46
C GLY A 290 3.30 4.49 1.64
N GLY A 291 2.16 5.04 2.04
CA GLY A 291 1.69 6.35 1.59
C GLY A 291 2.02 7.40 2.64
N ILE A 292 2.72 8.46 2.24
CA ILE A 292 3.01 9.59 3.13
C ILE A 292 2.55 10.90 2.49
N VAL A 293 2.23 11.87 3.33
CA VAL A 293 2.01 13.26 2.93
C VAL A 293 2.91 14.17 3.77
N THR A 294 3.24 15.36 3.28
CA THR A 294 4.03 16.30 4.10
C THR A 294 3.21 16.75 5.31
N MET A 295 3.86 16.93 6.47
CA MET A 295 3.22 17.52 7.65
C MET A 295 2.69 18.92 7.37
N LYS A 296 3.35 19.67 6.47
CA LYS A 296 2.86 20.95 5.98
C LYS A 296 1.46 20.82 5.36
N THR A 297 1.20 19.80 4.56
CA THR A 297 -0.14 19.56 3.98
C THR A 297 -1.10 19.00 5.04
N TRP A 298 -0.65 18.03 5.83
CA TRP A 298 -1.47 17.37 6.84
C TRP A 298 -2.03 18.33 7.89
N ASN A 299 -1.18 19.22 8.39
CA ASN A 299 -1.53 20.20 9.43
C ASN A 299 -2.52 21.28 8.96
N LEU A 300 -2.80 21.37 7.66
CA LEU A 300 -3.84 22.26 7.13
C LEU A 300 -5.24 21.66 7.25
N LEU A 301 -5.34 20.36 7.48
CA LEU A 301 -6.60 19.68 7.68
C LEU A 301 -7.11 19.92 9.11
N PRO A 302 -8.41 20.19 9.30
CA PRO A 302 -9.04 20.20 10.63
C PRO A 302 -8.83 18.88 11.36
N LYS A 303 -8.74 18.92 12.69
CA LYS A 303 -8.40 17.73 13.48
C LYS A 303 -9.44 16.62 13.32
N GLU A 304 -10.70 16.95 13.14
CA GLU A 304 -11.78 16.00 12.90
C GLU A 304 -11.60 15.26 11.57
N ILE A 305 -11.09 15.96 10.55
CA ILE A 305 -10.80 15.38 9.23
C ILE A 305 -9.55 14.52 9.28
N GLN A 306 -8.50 14.96 10.00
CA GLN A 306 -7.31 14.16 10.24
C GLN A 306 -7.68 12.84 10.91
N ASN A 307 -8.45 12.89 12.01
CA ASN A 307 -8.89 11.71 12.74
C ASN A 307 -9.74 10.79 11.86
N ALA A 308 -10.69 11.32 11.08
CA ALA A 308 -11.52 10.52 10.19
C ALA A 308 -10.70 9.77 9.12
N VAL A 309 -9.66 10.40 8.58
CA VAL A 309 -8.73 9.77 7.63
C VAL A 309 -7.89 8.71 8.34
N ASP A 310 -7.29 9.02 9.48
CA ASP A 310 -6.44 8.08 10.23
C ASP A 310 -7.24 6.86 10.69
N ASP A 311 -8.42 7.05 11.28
CA ASP A 311 -9.30 5.95 11.73
C ASP A 311 -9.68 5.04 10.55
N PHE A 312 -10.03 5.64 9.41
CA PHE A 312 -10.33 4.88 8.19
C PHE A 312 -9.12 4.08 7.74
N VAL A 313 -7.95 4.71 7.59
CA VAL A 313 -6.79 4.00 7.04
C VAL A 313 -6.33 2.91 8.00
N MET A 314 -6.23 3.19 9.31
CA MET A 314 -5.91 2.20 10.34
C MET A 314 -6.86 0.99 10.31
N SER A 315 -8.15 1.21 9.99
CA SER A 315 -9.13 0.12 9.87
C SER A 315 -8.89 -0.81 8.67
N VAL A 316 -8.21 -0.34 7.61
CA VAL A 316 -8.01 -1.11 6.37
C VAL A 316 -6.58 -1.60 6.16
N GLU A 317 -5.57 -1.09 6.88
CA GLU A 317 -4.15 -1.36 6.55
C GLU A 317 -3.80 -2.86 6.57
N LYS A 318 -4.31 -3.60 7.56
CA LYS A 318 -4.03 -5.04 7.68
C LYS A 318 -4.62 -5.82 6.50
N ASP A 319 -5.86 -5.52 6.14
CA ASP A 319 -6.51 -6.16 5.00
C ASP A 319 -5.87 -5.73 3.67
N PHE A 320 -5.40 -4.48 3.59
CA PHE A 320 -4.64 -3.98 2.45
C PHE A 320 -3.36 -4.79 2.25
N ARG A 321 -2.51 -4.94 3.30
CA ARG A 321 -1.29 -5.78 3.24
C ARG A 321 -1.63 -7.23 2.86
N LYS A 322 -2.64 -7.82 3.51
CA LYS A 322 -3.10 -9.18 3.20
C LYS A 322 -3.44 -9.37 1.72
N LYS A 323 -4.25 -8.46 1.14
CA LYS A 323 -4.64 -8.54 -0.28
C LYS A 323 -3.45 -8.50 -1.22
N VAL A 324 -2.37 -7.82 -0.86
CA VAL A 324 -1.21 -7.80 -1.73
C VAL A 324 -0.25 -8.97 -1.51
N ARG A 325 -0.19 -9.56 -0.31
CA ARG A 325 0.42 -10.90 -0.13
C ARG A 325 -0.26 -11.91 -1.05
N GLU A 326 -1.59 -11.87 -1.12
CA GLU A 326 -2.36 -12.71 -2.04
C GLU A 326 -2.03 -12.42 -3.52
N SER A 327 -1.82 -11.16 -3.90
CA SER A 327 -1.36 -10.79 -5.24
C SER A 327 0.06 -11.27 -5.54
N ASN A 328 0.98 -11.14 -4.58
CA ASN A 328 2.37 -11.63 -4.71
C ASN A 328 2.42 -13.15 -4.87
N ASP A 329 1.68 -13.91 -4.05
CA ASP A 329 1.58 -15.36 -4.18
C ASP A 329 1.06 -15.77 -5.58
N LYS A 330 0.06 -15.06 -6.10
CA LYS A 330 -0.41 -15.25 -7.49
C LYS A 330 0.70 -14.95 -8.51
N CYS A 331 1.47 -13.88 -8.32
CA CYS A 331 2.62 -13.55 -9.17
C CYS A 331 3.69 -14.64 -9.17
N LEU A 332 4.07 -15.16 -7.99
CA LEU A 332 5.04 -16.25 -7.86
C LEU A 332 4.55 -17.52 -8.55
N LYS A 333 3.30 -17.95 -8.28
CA LYS A 333 2.67 -19.09 -8.94
C LYS A 333 2.62 -18.94 -10.46
N ALA A 334 2.29 -17.75 -10.95
CA ALA A 334 2.31 -17.46 -12.38
C ALA A 334 3.72 -17.62 -12.94
N MET A 335 4.76 -17.05 -12.31
CA MET A 335 6.14 -17.16 -12.79
C MET A 335 6.62 -18.62 -12.89
N TYR A 336 6.28 -19.48 -11.94
CA TYR A 336 6.55 -20.91 -12.03
C TYR A 336 5.82 -21.56 -13.22
N LYS A 337 4.53 -21.24 -13.40
CA LYS A 337 3.75 -21.74 -14.55
C LYS A 337 4.31 -21.28 -15.90
N TYR A 338 4.91 -20.09 -15.95
CA TYR A 338 5.59 -19.55 -17.12
C TYR A 338 7.02 -20.09 -17.33
N GLY A 339 7.45 -21.08 -16.52
CA GLY A 339 8.67 -21.85 -16.76
C GLY A 339 9.89 -21.39 -15.97
N MET A 340 9.73 -20.45 -15.03
CA MET A 340 10.82 -20.08 -14.12
C MET A 340 11.15 -21.25 -13.18
N LYS A 341 12.43 -21.57 -13.05
CA LYS A 341 12.92 -22.71 -12.26
C LYS A 341 13.16 -22.30 -10.81
N GLU A 342 12.52 -23.01 -9.89
CA GLU A 342 12.78 -22.86 -8.45
C GLU A 342 14.17 -23.40 -8.09
N VAL A 343 14.93 -22.63 -7.33
CA VAL A 343 16.28 -22.96 -6.85
C VAL A 343 16.31 -22.69 -5.35
N LYS A 344 16.46 -23.73 -4.53
CA LYS A 344 16.48 -23.58 -3.06
C LYS A 344 17.89 -23.71 -2.54
N MET A 345 18.21 -22.89 -1.54
CA MET A 345 19.37 -23.15 -0.67
C MET A 345 19.02 -24.23 0.35
N THR A 346 20.04 -24.95 0.82
CA THR A 346 19.87 -25.82 2.00
C THR A 346 19.76 -24.98 3.27
N PRO A 347 19.21 -25.51 4.38
CA PRO A 347 19.21 -24.81 5.67
C PRO A 347 20.62 -24.38 6.11
N ALA A 348 21.64 -25.22 5.88
CA ALA A 348 23.02 -24.89 6.19
C ALA A 348 23.54 -23.67 5.39
N GLU A 349 23.10 -23.52 4.14
CA GLU A 349 23.46 -22.37 3.32
C GLU A 349 22.72 -21.10 3.70
N ILE A 350 21.45 -21.22 4.08
CA ILE A 350 20.72 -20.10 4.70
C ILE A 350 21.40 -19.65 6.00
N ASP A 351 21.89 -20.57 6.83
CA ASP A 351 22.62 -20.21 8.05
C ASP A 351 23.92 -19.47 7.77
N ILE A 352 24.63 -19.83 6.69
CA ILE A 352 25.81 -19.08 6.23
C ILE A 352 25.41 -17.65 5.82
N LEU A 353 24.30 -17.48 5.09
CA LEU A 353 23.79 -16.16 4.73
C LEU A 353 23.41 -15.34 5.96
N LYS A 354 22.68 -15.92 6.91
CA LYS A 354 22.32 -15.25 8.17
C LYS A 354 23.57 -14.77 8.91
N LYS A 355 24.60 -15.61 9.04
CA LYS A 355 25.89 -15.21 9.67
C LYS A 355 26.58 -14.06 8.94
N ARG A 356 26.51 -13.99 7.61
CA ARG A 356 27.08 -12.89 6.81
C ARG A 356 26.25 -11.60 6.94
N LEU A 357 24.93 -11.72 7.04
CA LEU A 357 24.00 -10.58 6.94
C LEU A 357 23.55 -9.99 8.29
N MET A 358 23.43 -10.78 9.35
CA MET A 358 23.01 -10.27 10.67
C MET A 358 23.92 -9.17 11.24
N PRO A 359 25.26 -9.15 11.01
CA PRO A 359 26.09 -8.02 11.45
C PRO A 359 25.70 -6.67 10.83
N VAL A 360 24.99 -6.66 9.69
CA VAL A 360 24.46 -5.43 9.08
C VAL A 360 23.48 -4.72 10.00
N TRP A 361 22.80 -5.46 10.89
CA TRP A 361 21.85 -4.87 11.85
C TRP A 361 22.57 -3.89 12.80
N ASP A 362 23.65 -4.34 13.45
CA ASP A 362 24.43 -3.48 14.35
C ASP A 362 25.14 -2.34 13.62
N GLU A 363 25.56 -2.55 12.38
CA GLU A 363 26.20 -1.51 11.58
C GLU A 363 25.21 -0.38 11.22
N PHE A 364 23.97 -0.72 10.88
CA PHE A 364 22.95 0.28 10.58
C PHE A 364 22.52 1.05 11.83
N ALA A 365 22.48 0.39 12.98
CA ALA A 365 22.32 1.07 14.26
C ALA A 365 23.46 2.07 14.54
N GLN A 366 24.71 1.68 14.28
CA GLN A 366 25.89 2.55 14.46
C GLN A 366 25.90 3.74 13.50
N ARG A 367 25.36 3.57 12.29
CA ARG A 367 25.19 4.65 11.30
C ARG A 367 24.02 5.58 11.60
N GLY A 368 23.25 5.31 12.64
CA GLY A 368 22.15 6.18 13.10
C GLY A 368 20.88 6.06 12.27
N TYR A 369 20.67 4.97 11.53
CA TYR A 369 19.38 4.72 10.87
C TYR A 369 18.29 4.48 11.91
N TYR A 370 18.60 3.70 12.94
CA TYR A 370 17.79 3.45 14.12
C TYR A 370 18.73 3.29 15.33
N SER A 371 18.19 3.36 16.54
CA SER A 371 19.00 3.16 17.75
C SER A 371 19.20 1.67 18.06
N LYS A 372 20.28 1.35 18.80
CA LYS A 372 20.47 -0.01 19.33
C LYS A 372 19.33 -0.43 20.26
N ILE A 373 18.73 0.52 20.98
CA ILE A 373 17.58 0.26 21.87
C ILE A 373 16.37 -0.19 21.04
N GLU A 374 16.09 0.48 19.92
CA GLU A 374 14.99 0.09 19.01
C GLU A 374 15.25 -1.29 18.38
N LEU A 375 16.50 -1.60 18.01
CA LEU A 375 16.87 -2.93 17.53
C LEU A 375 16.62 -4.03 18.60
N GLU A 376 17.08 -3.81 19.83
CA GLU A 376 16.86 -4.77 20.92
C GLU A 376 15.38 -4.90 21.30
N GLU A 377 14.60 -3.80 21.24
CA GLU A 377 13.16 -3.81 21.44
C GLU A 377 12.47 -4.72 20.42
N VAL A 378 12.78 -4.56 19.12
CA VAL A 378 12.22 -5.40 18.07
C VAL A 378 12.63 -6.86 18.25
N LYS A 379 13.90 -7.14 18.57
CA LYS A 379 14.37 -8.51 18.84
C LYS A 379 13.64 -9.14 20.02
N ALA A 380 13.40 -8.38 21.10
CA ALA A 380 12.67 -8.85 22.26
C ALA A 380 11.21 -9.16 21.94
N LEU A 381 10.54 -8.29 21.18
CA LEU A 381 9.16 -8.51 20.71
C LEU A 381 9.04 -9.75 19.81
N LEU A 382 9.99 -9.96 18.89
CA LEU A 382 10.04 -11.16 18.07
C LEU A 382 10.28 -12.42 18.91
N ALA A 383 11.19 -12.35 19.89
CA ALA A 383 11.43 -13.46 20.82
C ALA A 383 10.18 -13.79 21.65
N GLU A 384 9.45 -12.79 22.14
CA GLU A 384 8.17 -12.95 22.83
C GLU A 384 7.15 -13.65 21.93
N TYR A 385 6.98 -13.16 20.68
CA TYR A 385 6.06 -13.75 19.72
C TYR A 385 6.41 -15.22 19.43
N ARG A 386 7.68 -15.51 19.14
CA ARG A 386 8.16 -16.87 18.87
C ARG A 386 7.98 -17.80 20.08
N ALA A 387 8.25 -17.32 21.29
CA ALA A 387 8.06 -18.11 22.51
C ALA A 387 6.58 -18.48 22.74
N LYS A 388 5.65 -17.57 22.47
CA LYS A 388 4.20 -17.81 22.61
C LYS A 388 3.62 -18.73 21.54
N ASN A 389 4.25 -18.80 20.37
CA ASN A 389 3.72 -19.52 19.20
C ASN A 389 4.52 -20.77 18.81
N LYS A 390 5.57 -21.15 19.58
CA LYS A 390 6.19 -22.48 19.49
C LYS A 390 5.16 -23.53 19.93
N LYS A 391 4.55 -24.20 18.96
CA LYS A 391 3.82 -25.46 19.15
C LYS A 391 4.72 -26.64 18.83
#